data_AF-A0A958KD02-F1
#
_entry.id   AF-A0A958KD02-F1
#
_cell.length_a   1.000
_cell.length_b   1.000
_cell.length_c   1.000
_cell.angle_alpha   90.00
_cell.angle_beta   90.00
_cell.angle_gamma   90.00
#
_symmetry.space_group_name_H-M   'P 1'
#
loop_
_entity.id
_entity.type
_entity.pdbx_description
1 polymer ?
#
loop_
_entity_poly.entity_id
_entity_poly.type
_entity_poly.pdbx_seq_one_letter_code
_entity_poly.pdbx_strand_id
1 'polypeptide(L)'
;TFEKAAREHPTVLVPAHRSHLDYILIGVTLFRSNLNTPVVAAGVNLRFWPIGFLIRSAGAFFVKRGNNDLLDYLVLRRYVTYLVKRGHLQEFFIEGGRSRSGKMRRPKLGLLTIIMEAYFKQIRRDITFVPVSLTYENVVEDKVYGTENTRKKKEKENLHSLLKARGIFRRKYGEVLIHLGEPISLSDYSTKRSENRSGKSGSQRQLISDFANELTDKIRLGSSVSLTSLACTALLMSPSYGLQEDKLRNQIAILAQHAELFRRFCPGAAGFTSTLEKFIGSESGSIDALTSGGLIKNTKCSSETVYFIP
;
A
#
# COMPACT_ATOMS: atom_id res chain seq x y z
N THR A 1 -10.33 17.48 -6.19
CA THR A 1 -10.18 16.74 -4.91
C THR A 1 -10.86 15.39 -5.02
N PHE A 2 -10.45 14.40 -4.21
CA PHE A 2 -11.01 13.04 -4.21
C PHE A 2 -12.54 13.02 -4.12
N GLU A 3 -13.12 13.80 -3.21
CA GLU A 3 -14.57 13.86 -2.99
C GLU A 3 -15.35 14.30 -4.23
N LYS A 4 -14.81 15.27 -4.98
CA LYS A 4 -15.41 15.74 -6.23
C LYS A 4 -15.38 14.65 -7.29
N ALA A 5 -14.23 14.00 -7.47
CA ALA A 5 -14.08 12.88 -8.40
C ALA A 5 -15.05 11.73 -8.08
N ALA A 6 -15.19 11.39 -6.79
CA ALA A 6 -16.10 10.36 -6.32
C ALA A 6 -17.59 10.66 -6.57
N ARG A 7 -17.96 11.94 -6.72
CA ARG A 7 -19.34 12.36 -7.04
C ARG A 7 -19.62 12.40 -8.54
N GLU A 8 -18.64 12.75 -9.37
CA GLU A 8 -18.83 12.97 -10.81
C GLU A 8 -18.66 11.69 -11.63
N HIS A 9 -17.70 10.83 -11.26
CA HIS A 9 -17.33 9.65 -12.05
C HIS A 9 -17.15 8.40 -11.16
N PRO A 10 -17.36 7.19 -11.72
CA PRO A 10 -16.98 5.95 -11.04
C PRO A 10 -15.52 6.04 -10.61
N THR A 11 -15.29 5.90 -9.31
CA THR A 11 -13.96 6.05 -8.72
C THR A 11 -13.43 4.68 -8.28
N VAL A 12 -12.15 4.47 -8.53
CA VAL A 12 -11.44 3.25 -8.19
C VAL A 12 -10.21 3.59 -7.35
N LEU A 13 -10.22 3.14 -6.10
CA LEU A 13 -9.08 3.24 -5.20
C LEU A 13 -8.06 2.15 -5.56
N VAL A 14 -6.81 2.54 -5.71
CA VAL A 14 -5.71 1.64 -6.06
C VAL A 14 -4.63 1.70 -4.98
N PRO A 15 -4.81 0.94 -3.88
CA PRO A 15 -3.80 0.84 -2.84
C PRO A 15 -2.63 -0.09 -3.19
N ALA A 16 -1.45 0.21 -2.65
CA ALA A 16 -0.42 -0.80 -2.38
C ALA A 16 -0.86 -1.70 -1.22
N HIS A 17 -0.41 -2.96 -1.21
CA HIS A 17 -0.78 -3.91 -0.16
C HIS A 17 0.43 -4.25 0.72
N ARG A 18 0.42 -3.78 1.97
CA ARG A 18 1.47 -4.02 2.97
C ARG A 18 0.99 -4.88 4.13
N SER A 19 -0.26 -4.70 4.57
CA SER A 19 -0.83 -5.39 5.74
C SER A 19 -2.24 -5.91 5.46
N HIS A 20 -2.69 -6.91 6.21
CA HIS A 20 -4.11 -7.27 6.25
C HIS A 20 -4.97 -6.18 6.87
N LEU A 21 -4.38 -5.18 7.53
CA LEU A 21 -5.12 -4.04 8.04
C LEU A 21 -5.43 -3.00 6.96
N ASP A 22 -4.80 -3.05 5.78
CA ASP A 22 -4.93 -2.00 4.76
C ASP A 22 -6.41 -1.74 4.38
N TYR A 23 -7.15 -2.77 4.00
CA TYR A 23 -8.55 -2.65 3.58
C TYR A 23 -9.48 -2.25 4.74
N ILE A 24 -9.13 -2.59 5.98
CA ILE A 24 -9.88 -2.17 7.16
C ILE A 24 -9.65 -0.67 7.40
N LEU A 25 -8.38 -0.23 7.39
CA LEU A 25 -8.00 1.14 7.64
C LEU A 25 -8.52 2.09 6.57
N ILE A 26 -8.45 1.71 5.30
CA ILE A 26 -9.03 2.48 4.19
C ILE A 26 -10.55 2.59 4.40
N GLY A 27 -11.23 1.47 4.61
CA GLY A 27 -12.69 1.44 4.81
C GLY A 27 -13.15 2.31 5.99
N VAL A 28 -12.49 2.17 7.15
CA VAL A 28 -12.79 2.98 8.35
C VAL A 28 -12.50 4.45 8.13
N THR A 29 -11.42 4.79 7.42
CA THR A 29 -11.07 6.19 7.12
C THR A 29 -12.13 6.84 6.24
N LEU A 30 -12.57 6.16 5.18
CA LEU A 30 -13.63 6.65 4.31
C LEU A 30 -14.96 6.78 5.06
N PHE A 31 -15.31 5.78 5.88
CA PHE A 31 -16.52 5.82 6.70
C PHE A 31 -16.53 7.01 7.66
N ARG A 32 -15.41 7.27 8.36
CA ARG A 32 -15.26 8.43 9.26
C ARG A 32 -15.34 9.77 8.54
N SER A 33 -14.96 9.79 7.26
CA SER A 33 -15.09 10.97 6.39
C SER A 33 -16.46 11.07 5.69
N ASN A 34 -17.48 10.32 6.14
CA ASN A 34 -18.82 10.27 5.53
C ASN A 34 -18.80 9.91 4.03
N LEU A 35 -17.85 9.09 3.62
CA LEU A 35 -17.74 8.55 2.26
C LEU A 35 -18.18 7.09 2.25
N ASN A 36 -18.74 6.66 1.12
CA ASN A 36 -19.15 5.27 0.93
C ASN A 36 -17.94 4.34 1.07
N THR A 37 -18.13 3.22 1.77
CA THR A 37 -17.11 2.18 1.85
C THR A 37 -16.95 1.50 0.48
N PRO A 38 -15.71 1.24 0.04
CA PRO A 38 -15.46 0.68 -1.28
C PRO A 38 -15.87 -0.79 -1.36
N VAL A 39 -16.25 -1.21 -2.56
CA VAL A 39 -16.43 -2.62 -2.90
C VAL A 39 -15.03 -3.21 -3.18
N VAL A 40 -14.55 -4.08 -2.28
CA VAL A 40 -13.15 -4.53 -2.26
C VAL A 40 -12.95 -5.85 -2.98
N ALA A 41 -11.94 -5.93 -3.86
CA ALA A 41 -11.50 -7.18 -4.46
C ALA A 41 -10.63 -7.99 -3.48
N ALA A 42 -11.20 -9.02 -2.86
CA ALA A 42 -10.53 -9.88 -1.89
C ALA A 42 -10.04 -11.21 -2.50
N GLY A 43 -8.95 -11.77 -1.98
CA GLY A 43 -8.53 -13.12 -2.37
C GLY A 43 -9.46 -14.19 -1.78
N VAL A 44 -9.74 -15.27 -2.52
CA VAL A 44 -10.59 -16.39 -2.05
C VAL A 44 -10.07 -17.05 -0.77
N ASN A 45 -8.79 -16.92 -0.45
CA ASN A 45 -8.19 -17.39 0.80
C ASN A 45 -8.80 -16.74 2.06
N LEU A 46 -9.50 -15.62 1.92
CA LEU A 46 -10.20 -14.95 3.03
C LEU A 46 -11.64 -15.43 3.21
N ARG A 47 -12.13 -16.34 2.34
CA ARG A 47 -13.50 -16.85 2.36
C ARG A 47 -13.63 -18.07 3.30
N PHE A 48 -13.38 -17.89 4.59
CA PHE A 48 -13.63 -18.92 5.60
C PHE A 48 -14.63 -18.43 6.65
N TRP A 49 -15.44 -19.33 7.18
CA TRP A 49 -16.43 -18.96 8.19
C TRP A 49 -15.73 -18.65 9.54
N PRO A 50 -16.14 -17.61 10.30
CA PRO A 50 -17.23 -16.65 10.04
C PRO A 50 -16.79 -15.39 9.26
N ILE A 51 -15.49 -15.15 9.12
CA ILE A 51 -14.91 -13.91 8.60
C ILE A 51 -15.31 -13.62 7.14
N GLY A 52 -15.43 -14.65 6.31
CA GLY A 52 -15.85 -14.51 4.92
C GLY A 52 -17.28 -13.96 4.77
N PHE A 53 -18.17 -14.20 5.74
CA PHE A 53 -19.51 -13.61 5.76
C PHE A 53 -19.42 -12.11 6.08
N LEU A 54 -18.70 -11.74 7.13
CA LEU A 54 -18.52 -10.35 7.55
C LEU A 54 -17.87 -9.50 6.45
N ILE A 55 -16.79 -10.00 5.86
CA ILE A 55 -16.05 -9.30 4.78
C ILE A 55 -16.94 -9.14 3.54
N ARG A 56 -17.80 -10.12 3.23
CA ARG A 56 -18.77 -9.99 2.12
C ARG A 56 -19.85 -8.96 2.42
N SER A 57 -20.39 -8.94 3.64
CA SER A 57 -21.37 -7.94 4.09
C SER A 57 -20.77 -6.53 4.11
N ALA A 58 -19.46 -6.41 4.33
CA ALA A 58 -18.72 -5.15 4.22
C ALA A 58 -18.42 -4.72 2.77
N GLY A 59 -18.89 -5.46 1.76
CA GLY A 59 -18.77 -5.08 0.35
C GLY A 59 -17.65 -5.79 -0.42
N ALA A 60 -17.01 -6.83 0.12
CA ALA A 60 -15.96 -7.52 -0.63
C ALA A 60 -16.50 -8.61 -1.58
N PHE A 61 -15.87 -8.74 -2.74
CA PHE A 61 -16.04 -9.87 -3.65
C PHE A 61 -14.75 -10.68 -3.78
N PHE A 62 -14.88 -12.00 -3.95
CA PHE A 62 -13.75 -12.91 -3.89
C PHE A 62 -13.23 -13.27 -5.27
N VAL A 63 -11.93 -13.07 -5.48
CA VAL A 63 -11.20 -13.40 -6.71
C VAL A 63 -10.33 -14.63 -6.46
N LYS A 64 -10.48 -15.66 -7.29
CA LYS A 64 -9.63 -16.85 -7.28
C LYS A 64 -8.27 -16.54 -7.92
N ARG A 65 -7.19 -17.13 -7.40
CA ARG A 65 -5.84 -16.99 -7.95
C ARG A 65 -5.44 -18.29 -8.64
N GLY A 66 -4.91 -18.20 -9.86
CA GLY A 66 -4.24 -19.33 -10.54
C GLY A 66 -5.16 -20.33 -11.26
N ASN A 67 -6.48 -20.23 -11.13
CA ASN A 67 -7.40 -20.97 -12.00
C ASN A 67 -7.72 -20.12 -13.23
N ASN A 68 -7.30 -20.59 -14.41
CA ASN A 68 -7.67 -20.03 -15.71
C ASN A 68 -9.04 -20.53 -16.16
N ASP A 69 -9.99 -20.67 -15.24
CA ASP A 69 -11.36 -21.02 -15.62
C ASP A 69 -11.99 -19.81 -16.33
N LEU A 70 -12.36 -20.04 -17.59
CA LEU A 70 -13.01 -19.03 -18.43
C LEU A 70 -14.32 -18.54 -17.79
N LEU A 71 -15.08 -19.43 -17.14
CA LEU A 71 -16.35 -19.07 -16.52
C LEU A 71 -16.13 -18.11 -15.34
N ASP A 72 -15.17 -18.43 -14.46
CA ASP A 72 -14.79 -17.56 -13.34
C ASP A 72 -14.37 -16.16 -13.83
N TYR A 73 -13.57 -16.10 -14.90
CA TYR A 73 -13.16 -14.83 -15.52
C TYR A 73 -14.35 -14.05 -16.10
N LEU A 74 -15.26 -14.71 -16.83
CA LEU A 74 -16.42 -14.05 -17.43
C LEU A 74 -17.39 -13.50 -16.38
N VAL A 75 -17.63 -14.26 -15.30
CA VAL A 75 -18.46 -13.82 -14.18
C VAL A 75 -17.82 -12.61 -13.50
N LEU A 76 -16.52 -12.68 -13.19
CA LEU A 76 -15.78 -11.58 -12.60
C LEU A 76 -15.84 -10.32 -13.48
N ARG A 77 -15.57 -10.49 -14.78
CA ARG A 77 -15.61 -9.40 -15.78
C ARG A 77 -16.99 -8.75 -15.81
N ARG A 78 -18.06 -9.54 -15.85
CA ARG A 78 -19.44 -9.05 -15.87
C ARG A 78 -19.79 -8.30 -14.59
N TYR A 79 -19.38 -8.82 -13.44
CA TYR A 79 -19.64 -8.20 -12.13
C TYR A 79 -18.90 -6.86 -11.98
N VAL A 80 -17.61 -6.80 -12.26
CA VAL A 80 -16.82 -5.54 -12.20
C VAL A 80 -17.36 -4.52 -13.21
N THR A 81 -17.71 -4.94 -14.43
CA THR A 81 -18.35 -4.05 -15.42
C THR A 81 -19.67 -3.48 -14.89
N TYR A 82 -20.46 -4.29 -14.16
CA TYR A 82 -21.69 -3.83 -13.52
C TYR A 82 -21.41 -2.80 -12.42
N LEU A 83 -20.38 -3.00 -11.59
CA LEU A 83 -19.98 -2.03 -10.56
C LEU A 83 -19.59 -0.69 -11.18
N VAL A 84 -18.78 -0.71 -12.25
CA VAL A 84 -18.43 0.50 -13.03
C VAL A 84 -19.69 1.18 -13.59
N LYS A 85 -20.61 0.40 -14.20
CA LYS A 85 -21.86 0.94 -14.74
C LYS A 85 -22.69 1.65 -13.67
N ARG A 86 -22.79 1.08 -12.47
CA ARG A 86 -23.53 1.66 -11.34
C ARG A 86 -22.80 2.81 -10.66
N GLY A 87 -21.50 2.98 -10.90
CA GLY A 87 -20.69 4.00 -10.25
C GLY A 87 -20.34 3.67 -8.79
N HIS A 88 -20.30 2.38 -8.44
CA HIS A 88 -19.84 1.98 -7.10
C HIS A 88 -18.36 2.31 -6.93
N LEU A 89 -18.01 2.86 -5.77
CA LEU A 89 -16.61 3.02 -5.34
C LEU A 89 -16.00 1.63 -5.23
N GLN A 90 -14.90 1.40 -5.95
CA GLN A 90 -14.22 0.11 -5.98
C GLN A 90 -12.83 0.25 -5.38
N GLU A 91 -12.32 -0.84 -4.81
CA GLU A 91 -10.94 -0.92 -4.33
C GLU A 91 -10.30 -2.23 -4.79
N PHE A 92 -9.10 -2.14 -5.35
CA PHE A 92 -8.29 -3.32 -5.58
C PHE A 92 -6.81 -3.05 -5.39
N PHE A 93 -6.11 -4.03 -4.83
CA PHE A 93 -4.67 -3.97 -4.65
C PHE A 93 -3.94 -4.28 -5.96
N ILE A 94 -3.23 -3.29 -6.51
CA ILE A 94 -2.59 -3.41 -7.84
C ILE A 94 -1.55 -4.54 -7.91
N GLU A 95 -0.91 -4.87 -6.78
CA GLU A 95 0.06 -5.97 -6.69
C GLU A 95 -0.58 -7.37 -6.70
N GLY A 96 -1.88 -7.45 -6.40
CA GLY A 96 -2.65 -8.68 -6.23
C GLY A 96 -2.17 -9.58 -5.07
N GLY A 97 -1.42 -9.03 -4.12
CA GLY A 97 -1.00 -9.67 -2.87
C GLY A 97 0.01 -8.81 -2.11
N ARG A 98 0.14 -9.02 -0.80
CA ARG A 98 1.00 -8.20 0.08
C ARG A 98 2.47 -8.23 -0.33
N SER A 99 3.13 -7.09 -0.22
CA SER A 99 4.58 -7.01 -0.21
C SER A 99 5.11 -7.35 1.19
N ARG A 100 5.97 -8.37 1.26
CA ARG A 100 6.60 -8.85 2.51
C ARG A 100 8.01 -8.31 2.72
N SER A 101 8.59 -7.67 1.70
CA SER A 101 9.94 -7.08 1.75
C SER A 101 9.91 -5.55 1.85
N GLY A 102 8.72 -4.95 1.99
CA GLY A 102 8.51 -3.51 1.93
C GLY A 102 8.62 -2.88 0.52
N LYS A 103 9.17 -3.62 -0.46
CA LYS A 103 9.30 -3.15 -1.85
C LYS A 103 8.02 -3.39 -2.64
N MET A 104 7.56 -2.37 -3.37
CA MET A 104 6.37 -2.50 -4.21
C MET A 104 6.58 -3.55 -5.30
N ARG A 105 5.62 -4.48 -5.44
CA ARG A 105 5.67 -5.57 -6.42
C ARG A 105 5.25 -5.07 -7.81
N ARG A 106 5.55 -5.86 -8.84
CA ARG A 106 5.04 -5.59 -10.19
C ARG A 106 3.52 -5.62 -10.21
N PRO A 107 2.86 -4.65 -10.87
CA PRO A 107 1.41 -4.60 -10.94
C PRO A 107 0.84 -5.81 -11.68
N LYS A 108 -0.29 -6.32 -11.20
CA LYS A 108 -1.09 -7.35 -11.87
C LYS A 108 -2.22 -6.68 -12.62
N LEU A 109 -2.24 -6.88 -13.94
CA LEU A 109 -3.15 -6.16 -14.81
C LEU A 109 -4.60 -6.66 -14.78
N GLY A 110 -4.89 -7.86 -14.25
CA GLY A 110 -6.20 -8.52 -14.43
C GLY A 110 -7.44 -7.65 -14.16
N LEU A 111 -7.59 -7.11 -12.94
CA LEU A 111 -8.73 -6.24 -12.59
C LEU A 111 -8.66 -4.89 -13.33
N LEU A 112 -7.47 -4.33 -13.47
CA LEU A 112 -7.27 -3.07 -14.19
C LEU A 112 -7.70 -3.20 -15.67
N THR A 113 -7.34 -4.30 -16.33
CA THR A 113 -7.76 -4.62 -17.70
C THR A 113 -9.29 -4.67 -17.79
N ILE A 114 -9.97 -5.35 -16.86
CA ILE A 114 -11.44 -5.43 -16.87
C ILE A 114 -12.07 -4.03 -16.76
N ILE A 115 -11.56 -3.18 -15.87
CA ILE A 115 -12.10 -1.82 -15.66
C ILE A 115 -11.82 -0.94 -16.88
N MET A 116 -10.60 -0.97 -17.42
CA MET A 116 -10.24 -0.20 -18.62
C MET A 116 -10.97 -0.69 -19.87
N GLU A 117 -11.24 -1.99 -20.00
CA GLU A 117 -12.11 -2.52 -21.05
C GLU A 117 -13.54 -1.98 -20.95
N ALA A 118 -14.08 -1.81 -19.74
CA ALA A 118 -15.39 -1.19 -19.55
C ALA A 118 -15.38 0.28 -20.00
N TYR A 119 -14.27 0.99 -19.79
CA TYR A 119 -14.07 2.34 -20.33
C TYR A 119 -13.98 2.35 -21.87
N PHE A 120 -13.17 1.47 -22.48
CA PHE A 120 -13.06 1.39 -23.95
C PHE A 120 -14.39 1.03 -24.63
N LYS A 121 -15.26 0.27 -23.94
CA LYS A 121 -16.63 -0.02 -24.36
C LYS A 121 -17.63 1.10 -24.07
N GLN A 122 -17.15 2.24 -23.58
CA GLN A 122 -17.96 3.43 -23.27
C GLN A 122 -19.13 3.15 -22.31
N ILE A 123 -18.94 2.23 -21.35
CA ILE A 123 -19.95 1.94 -20.33
C ILE A 123 -20.25 3.18 -19.48
N ARG A 124 -19.25 4.05 -19.30
CA ARG A 124 -19.32 5.38 -18.68
C ARG A 124 -18.40 6.31 -19.45
N ARG A 125 -18.66 7.62 -19.39
CA ARG A 125 -17.85 8.64 -20.08
C ARG A 125 -16.41 8.70 -19.58
N ASP A 126 -16.23 8.54 -18.27
CA ASP A 126 -14.92 8.52 -17.63
C ASP A 126 -14.94 7.57 -16.42
N ILE A 127 -13.75 7.13 -16.00
CA ILE A 127 -13.48 6.38 -14.78
C ILE A 127 -12.25 7.01 -14.13
N THR A 128 -12.36 7.37 -12.87
CA THR A 128 -11.25 8.01 -12.14
C THR A 128 -10.53 6.99 -11.27
N PHE A 129 -9.20 6.96 -11.36
CA PHE A 129 -8.36 6.13 -10.50
C PHE A 129 -7.65 6.99 -9.46
N VAL A 130 -7.63 6.54 -8.21
CA VAL A 130 -7.01 7.26 -7.10
C VAL A 130 -5.91 6.37 -6.53
N PRO A 131 -4.63 6.71 -6.74
CA PRO A 131 -3.53 5.96 -6.16
C PRO A 131 -3.53 6.16 -4.64
N VAL A 132 -3.42 5.07 -3.87
CA VAL A 132 -3.42 5.11 -2.40
C VAL A 132 -2.14 4.47 -1.86
N SER A 133 -1.46 5.19 -0.98
CA SER A 133 -0.27 4.72 -0.28
C SER A 133 -0.54 4.64 1.21
N LEU A 134 -0.01 3.59 1.85
CA LEU A 134 -0.06 3.38 3.29
C LEU A 134 1.36 3.28 3.83
N THR A 135 1.71 4.14 4.76
CA THR A 135 2.99 4.10 5.48
C THR A 135 2.72 3.74 6.93
N TYR A 136 3.38 2.67 7.39
CA TYR A 136 3.33 2.20 8.77
C TYR A 136 4.64 2.56 9.46
N GLU A 137 4.58 2.91 10.74
CA GLU A 137 5.78 2.87 11.59
C GLU A 137 6.18 1.42 11.86
N ASN A 138 5.26 0.60 12.36
CA ASN A 138 5.48 -0.83 12.56
C ASN A 138 4.34 -1.62 11.94
N VAL A 139 4.66 -2.57 11.04
CA VAL A 139 3.64 -3.45 10.47
C VAL A 139 3.40 -4.60 11.44
N VAL A 140 2.13 -4.88 11.72
CA VAL A 140 1.72 -5.91 12.69
C VAL A 140 2.32 -7.28 12.35
N GLU A 141 2.43 -7.55 11.04
CA GLU A 141 2.92 -8.81 10.48
C GLU A 141 4.46 -8.96 10.41
N ASP A 142 5.24 -7.93 10.75
CA ASP A 142 6.70 -7.89 10.49
C ASP A 142 7.50 -9.04 11.12
N LYS A 143 7.14 -9.48 12.35
CA LYS A 143 7.83 -10.60 13.01
C LYS A 143 7.65 -11.94 12.27
N VAL A 144 6.52 -12.11 11.57
CA VAL A 144 6.26 -13.31 10.77
C VAL A 144 7.06 -13.24 9.46
N TYR A 145 7.20 -12.06 8.87
CA TYR A 145 7.95 -11.86 7.62
C TYR A 145 9.44 -12.17 7.74
N GLY A 146 10.10 -11.77 8.85
CA GLY A 146 11.52 -12.08 9.08
C GLY A 146 11.83 -13.58 9.10
N THR A 147 10.96 -14.36 9.76
CA THR A 147 11.07 -15.84 9.81
C THR A 147 10.66 -16.53 8.51
N GLU A 148 9.81 -15.90 7.70
CA GLU A 148 9.41 -16.44 6.40
C GLU A 148 10.43 -16.16 5.29
N ASN A 149 11.12 -15.02 5.31
CA ASN A 149 12.16 -14.72 4.30
C ASN A 149 13.37 -15.66 4.39
N THR A 150 13.62 -16.26 5.57
CA THR A 150 14.66 -17.28 5.77
C THR A 150 14.20 -18.70 5.46
N ARG A 151 12.87 -18.94 5.31
CA ARG A 151 12.31 -20.27 4.99
C ARG A 151 11.83 -20.36 3.53
N LYS A 152 12.33 -21.37 2.81
CA LYS A 152 12.07 -21.59 1.36
C LYS A 152 10.61 -21.85 0.95
N LYS A 153 9.65 -22.01 1.88
CA LYS A 153 8.24 -22.29 1.56
C LYS A 153 7.33 -21.19 2.08
N LYS A 154 6.59 -20.55 1.16
CA LYS A 154 5.47 -19.66 1.47
C LYS A 154 4.42 -20.43 2.28
N GLU A 155 4.32 -20.16 3.57
CA GLU A 155 3.15 -20.58 4.33
C GLU A 155 1.92 -19.81 3.82
N LYS A 156 0.80 -20.51 3.67
CA LYS A 156 -0.48 -19.93 3.28
C LYS A 156 -0.96 -19.08 4.47
N GLU A 157 -0.79 -17.77 4.35
CA GLU A 157 -1.10 -16.82 5.41
C GLU A 157 -2.60 -16.86 5.78
N ASN A 158 -2.88 -17.12 7.05
CA ASN A 158 -4.23 -17.18 7.60
C ASN A 158 -4.52 -15.90 8.39
N LEU A 159 -5.47 -15.07 7.95
CA LEU A 159 -6.06 -13.99 8.78
C LEU A 159 -6.42 -14.46 10.19
N HIS A 160 -6.77 -15.74 10.32
CA HIS A 160 -7.04 -16.41 11.58
C HIS A 160 -5.86 -16.41 12.57
N SER A 161 -4.60 -16.47 12.11
CA SER A 161 -3.44 -16.37 13.02
C SER A 161 -3.27 -14.95 13.55
N LEU A 162 -3.55 -13.93 12.74
CA LEU A 162 -3.60 -12.54 13.21
C LEU A 162 -4.73 -12.33 14.23
N LEU A 163 -5.94 -12.81 13.93
CA LEU A 163 -7.07 -12.67 14.85
C LEU A 163 -6.87 -13.44 16.18
N LYS A 164 -6.15 -14.57 16.16
CA LYS A 164 -5.82 -15.34 17.37
C LYS A 164 -4.69 -14.72 18.20
N ALA A 165 -3.88 -13.84 17.62
CA ALA A 165 -2.79 -13.20 18.32
C ALA A 165 -3.33 -12.10 19.26
N ARG A 166 -3.80 -12.52 20.45
CA ARG A 166 -4.25 -11.64 21.54
C ARG A 166 -3.23 -10.58 21.94
N GLY A 167 -1.94 -10.81 21.67
CA GLY A 167 -0.86 -9.87 21.91
C GLY A 167 -0.81 -8.68 20.94
N ILE A 168 -1.60 -8.68 19.85
CA ILE A 168 -1.63 -7.56 18.90
C ILE A 168 -2.16 -6.30 19.59
N PHE A 169 -3.35 -6.37 20.20
CA PHE A 169 -3.97 -5.23 20.87
C PHE A 169 -3.17 -4.67 22.08
N ARG A 170 -2.15 -5.38 22.54
CA ARG A 170 -1.28 -4.95 23.66
C ARG A 170 -0.04 -4.17 23.21
N ARG A 171 0.23 -4.06 21.91
CA ARG A 171 1.41 -3.35 21.38
C ARG A 171 1.04 -1.99 20.81
N LYS A 172 1.96 -1.03 20.98
CA LYS A 172 1.92 0.26 20.29
C LYS A 172 2.58 0.07 18.92
N TYR A 173 1.78 0.08 17.85
CA TYR A 173 2.27 -0.05 16.47
C TYR A 173 2.73 1.27 15.86
N GLY A 174 2.54 2.38 16.59
CA GLY A 174 2.79 3.72 16.08
C GLY A 174 1.63 4.21 15.23
N GLU A 175 1.94 5.16 14.35
CA GLU A 175 0.97 5.76 13.44
C GLU A 175 0.93 5.04 12.09
N VAL A 176 -0.19 5.23 11.38
CA VAL A 176 -0.37 4.83 9.99
C VAL A 176 -0.79 6.06 9.21
N LEU A 177 0.01 6.45 8.22
CA LEU A 177 -0.34 7.52 7.30
C LEU A 177 -0.95 6.91 6.04
N ILE A 178 -2.14 7.38 5.70
CA ILE A 178 -2.83 7.06 4.45
C ILE A 178 -2.77 8.31 3.57
N HIS A 179 -2.15 8.18 2.41
CA HIS A 179 -2.06 9.26 1.45
C HIS A 179 -2.89 8.91 0.21
N LEU A 180 -3.90 9.74 -0.04
CA LEU A 180 -4.71 9.71 -1.25
C LEU A 180 -4.05 10.61 -2.29
N GLY A 181 -3.48 10.00 -3.33
CA GLY A 181 -2.86 10.74 -4.41
C GLY A 181 -3.87 11.43 -5.31
N GLU A 182 -3.35 12.21 -6.26
CA GLU A 182 -4.16 12.93 -7.23
C GLU A 182 -5.02 11.97 -8.06
N PRO A 183 -6.34 12.21 -8.17
CA PRO A 183 -7.21 11.41 -9.02
C PRO A 183 -6.80 11.53 -10.49
N ILE A 184 -6.69 10.41 -11.19
CA ILE A 184 -6.34 10.33 -12.60
C ILE A 184 -7.59 9.96 -13.39
N SER A 185 -8.06 10.88 -14.22
CA SER A 185 -9.12 10.64 -15.21
C SER A 185 -8.59 9.74 -16.32
N LEU A 186 -9.31 8.65 -16.61
CA LEU A 186 -8.91 7.73 -17.67
C LEU A 186 -9.14 8.35 -19.06
N SER A 187 -10.15 9.19 -19.21
CA SER A 187 -10.36 9.97 -20.44
C SER A 187 -9.21 10.94 -20.71
N ASP A 188 -8.84 11.74 -19.71
CA ASP A 188 -7.74 12.71 -19.88
C ASP A 188 -6.41 12.00 -20.14
N TYR A 189 -6.18 10.89 -19.42
CA TYR A 189 -5.00 10.06 -19.61
C TYR A 189 -4.91 9.52 -21.05
N SER A 190 -6.01 8.94 -21.55
CA SER A 190 -6.06 8.36 -22.88
C SER A 190 -5.85 9.42 -23.98
N THR A 191 -6.43 10.61 -23.83
CA THR A 191 -6.29 11.71 -24.79
C THR A 191 -4.84 12.22 -24.85
N LYS A 192 -4.24 12.55 -23.69
CA LYS A 192 -2.84 13.01 -23.61
C LYS A 192 -1.87 11.98 -24.18
N ARG A 193 -2.12 10.68 -23.97
CA ARG A 193 -1.27 9.62 -24.50
C ARG A 193 -1.38 9.48 -26.01
N SER A 194 -2.57 9.71 -26.57
CA SER A 194 -2.81 9.71 -28.02
C SER A 194 -2.10 10.88 -28.71
N GLU A 195 -2.17 12.08 -28.12
CA GLU A 195 -1.50 13.29 -28.64
C GLU A 195 0.03 13.15 -28.65
N ASN A 196 0.60 12.62 -27.56
CA ASN A 196 2.04 12.42 -27.44
C ASN A 196 2.61 11.32 -28.36
N ARG A 197 1.77 10.46 -28.94
CA ARG A 197 2.17 9.39 -29.87
C ARG A 197 1.65 9.71 -31.26
N SER A 198 2.29 10.66 -31.93
CA SER A 198 2.07 11.08 -33.33
C SER A 198 1.70 9.92 -34.28
N GLY A 199 0.41 9.60 -34.37
CA GLY A 199 -0.19 8.72 -35.37
C GLY A 199 -0.05 7.20 -35.17
N LYS A 200 0.63 6.68 -34.13
CA LYS A 200 0.66 5.22 -33.85
C LYS A 200 -0.23 4.89 -32.67
N SER A 201 -1.46 4.42 -32.96
CA SER A 201 -2.34 3.81 -31.98
C SER A 201 -1.64 2.64 -31.30
N GLY A 202 -1.09 2.87 -30.10
CA GLY A 202 -0.58 1.80 -29.26
C GLY A 202 -1.70 0.79 -28.99
N SER A 203 -1.37 -0.49 -28.94
CA SER A 203 -2.35 -1.51 -28.54
C SER A 203 -2.97 -1.14 -27.20
N GLN A 204 -4.27 -1.38 -26.99
CA GLN A 204 -4.95 -1.21 -25.70
C GLN A 204 -4.17 -1.87 -24.55
N ARG A 205 -3.50 -3.01 -24.83
CA ARG A 205 -2.64 -3.69 -23.85
C ARG A 205 -1.47 -2.84 -23.38
N GLN A 206 -0.85 -2.08 -24.29
CA GLN A 206 0.24 -1.18 -23.95
C GLN A 206 -0.27 0.00 -23.12
N LEU A 207 -1.42 0.58 -23.47
CA LEU A 207 -2.03 1.65 -22.66
C LEU A 207 -2.32 1.18 -21.23
N ILE A 208 -2.87 -0.03 -21.07
CA ILE A 208 -3.13 -0.63 -19.76
C ILE A 208 -1.82 -0.83 -18.98
N SER A 209 -0.77 -1.33 -19.63
CA SER A 209 0.53 -1.54 -18.97
C SER A 209 1.19 -0.23 -18.56
N ASP A 210 1.17 0.79 -19.42
CA ASP A 210 1.72 2.11 -19.14
C ASP A 210 0.96 2.77 -17.98
N PHE A 211 -0.36 2.70 -17.99
CA PHE A 211 -1.22 3.23 -16.92
C PHE A 211 -0.99 2.51 -15.58
N ALA A 212 -0.79 1.19 -15.61
CA ALA A 212 -0.46 0.43 -14.41
C ALA A 212 0.88 0.88 -13.79
N ASN A 213 1.87 1.17 -14.62
CA ASN A 213 3.16 1.69 -14.16
C ASN A 213 3.00 3.09 -13.57
N GLU A 214 2.24 3.97 -14.22
CA GLU A 214 1.98 5.31 -13.70
C GLU A 214 1.26 5.30 -12.36
N LEU A 215 0.23 4.46 -12.21
CA LEU A 215 -0.44 4.26 -10.92
C LEU A 215 0.56 3.77 -9.86
N THR A 216 1.41 2.81 -10.22
CA THR A 216 2.44 2.26 -9.34
C THR A 216 3.42 3.35 -8.90
N ASP A 217 3.86 4.21 -9.81
CA ASP A 217 4.80 5.29 -9.51
C ASP A 217 4.17 6.38 -8.66
N LYS A 218 2.91 6.75 -8.92
CA LYS A 218 2.16 7.67 -8.05
C LYS A 218 1.95 7.12 -6.63
N ILE A 219 1.70 5.82 -6.49
CA ILE A 219 1.62 5.15 -5.18
C ILE A 219 2.98 5.17 -4.46
N ARG A 220 4.08 4.94 -5.19
CA ARG A 220 5.44 5.01 -4.62
C ARG A 220 5.78 6.41 -4.14
N LEU A 221 5.53 7.41 -4.99
CA LEU A 221 5.75 8.82 -4.64
C LEU A 221 4.91 9.22 -3.42
N GLY A 222 3.68 8.74 -3.31
CA GLY A 222 2.82 8.98 -2.15
C GLY A 222 3.25 8.26 -0.85
N SER A 223 4.28 7.41 -0.86
CA SER A 223 4.70 6.68 0.34
C SER A 223 5.60 7.53 1.22
N SER A 224 5.09 7.98 2.37
CA SER A 224 5.87 8.74 3.35
C SER A 224 7.07 7.97 3.91
N VAL A 225 8.11 8.70 4.31
CA VAL A 225 9.30 8.14 4.95
C VAL A 225 9.05 8.02 6.46
N SER A 226 9.21 6.80 7.00
CA SER A 226 9.01 6.51 8.43
C SER A 226 10.31 6.48 9.21
N LEU A 227 10.26 6.75 10.51
CA LEU A 227 11.42 6.67 11.39
C LEU A 227 12.02 5.26 11.36
N THR A 228 11.16 4.25 11.43
CA THR A 228 11.56 2.84 11.36
C THR A 228 12.25 2.49 10.04
N SER A 229 11.78 3.04 8.91
CA SER A 229 12.42 2.79 7.60
C SER A 229 13.84 3.37 7.51
N LEU A 230 14.06 4.57 8.06
CA LEU A 230 15.39 5.20 8.08
C LEU A 230 16.33 4.50 9.07
N ALA A 231 15.82 4.11 10.23
CA ALA A 231 16.61 3.37 11.22
C ALA A 231 17.06 2.00 10.68
N CYS A 232 16.17 1.26 10.02
CA CYS A 232 16.53 0.01 9.35
C CYS A 232 17.55 0.24 8.24
N THR A 233 17.40 1.31 7.46
CA THR A 233 18.36 1.66 6.40
C THR A 233 19.74 1.98 6.98
N ALA A 234 19.81 2.80 8.03
CA ALA A 234 21.05 3.13 8.74
C ALA A 234 21.75 1.87 9.28
N LEU A 235 21.00 0.99 9.97
CA LEU A 235 21.54 -0.26 10.50
C LEU A 235 22.01 -1.23 9.42
N LEU A 236 21.29 -1.35 8.30
CA LEU A 236 21.70 -2.22 7.18
C LEU A 236 22.89 -1.66 6.38
N MET A 237 23.07 -0.34 6.37
CA MET A 237 24.24 0.32 5.76
C MET A 237 25.46 0.33 6.69
N SER A 238 25.27 0.03 7.97
CA SER A 238 26.35 -0.04 8.94
C SER A 238 27.32 -1.19 8.59
N PRO A 239 28.65 -0.97 8.66
CA PRO A 239 29.62 -2.05 8.53
C PRO A 239 29.62 -2.99 9.75
N SER A 240 29.01 -2.56 10.87
CA SER A 240 28.91 -3.31 12.12
C SER A 240 27.48 -3.84 12.30
N TYR A 241 27.35 -5.01 12.94
CA TYR A 241 26.05 -5.67 13.19
C TYR A 241 25.06 -4.80 14.00
N GLY A 242 25.55 -3.80 14.73
CA GLY A 242 24.72 -2.81 15.39
C GLY A 242 25.40 -1.43 15.46
N LEU A 243 24.62 -0.42 15.85
CA LEU A 243 25.06 0.95 16.03
C LEU A 243 24.75 1.43 17.46
N GLN A 244 25.69 2.18 18.05
CA GLN A 244 25.44 2.96 19.25
C GLN A 244 24.34 3.99 19.00
N GLU A 245 23.62 4.35 20.06
CA GLU A 245 22.48 5.28 19.97
C GLU A 245 22.81 6.57 19.23
N ASP A 246 23.89 7.27 19.61
CA ASP A 246 24.28 8.55 19.02
C ASP A 246 24.64 8.41 17.53
N LYS A 247 25.33 7.33 17.17
CA LYS A 247 25.67 7.03 15.77
C LYS A 247 24.43 6.75 14.95
N LEU A 248 23.47 6.00 15.50
CA LEU A 248 22.20 5.71 14.84
C LEU A 248 21.38 6.99 14.63
N ARG A 249 21.27 7.85 15.66
CA ARG A 249 20.60 9.15 15.56
C ARG A 249 21.18 10.00 14.45
N ASN A 250 22.52 10.14 14.43
CA ASN A 250 23.22 10.91 13.43
C ASN A 250 22.99 10.36 12.01
N GLN A 251 23.05 9.04 11.83
CA GLN A 251 22.78 8.43 10.52
C GLN A 251 21.33 8.63 10.07
N ILE A 252 20.35 8.47 10.97
CA ILE A 252 18.94 8.73 10.65
C ILE A 252 18.76 10.20 10.23
N ALA A 253 19.35 11.15 10.96
CA ALA A 253 19.26 12.57 10.65
C ALA A 253 19.87 12.88 9.27
N ILE A 254 21.03 12.31 8.94
CA ILE A 254 21.66 12.44 7.62
C ILE A 254 20.74 11.87 6.53
N LEU A 255 20.20 10.65 6.72
CA LEU A 255 19.30 10.04 5.74
C LEU A 255 18.01 10.85 5.56
N ALA A 256 17.47 11.44 6.63
CA ALA A 256 16.32 12.31 6.56
C ALA A 256 16.62 13.59 5.76
N GLN A 257 17.79 14.21 5.95
CA GLN A 257 18.19 15.36 5.14
C GLN A 257 18.27 15.01 3.64
N HIS A 258 18.82 13.83 3.29
CA HIS A 258 18.85 13.37 1.90
C HIS A 258 17.44 13.13 1.35
N ALA A 259 16.55 12.53 2.13
CA ALA A 259 15.16 12.33 1.74
C ALA A 259 14.42 13.66 1.52
N GLU A 260 14.71 14.66 2.35
CA GLU A 260 14.13 16.01 2.20
C GLU A 260 14.66 16.71 0.94
N LEU A 261 15.96 16.60 0.65
CA LEU A 261 16.54 17.10 -0.59
C LEU A 261 15.89 16.43 -1.81
N PHE A 262 15.75 15.10 -1.80
CA PHE A 262 15.06 14.37 -2.86
C PHE A 262 13.63 14.88 -3.08
N ARG A 263 12.88 15.13 -2.00
CA ARG A 263 11.52 15.67 -2.06
C ARG A 263 11.46 17.03 -2.75
N ARG A 264 12.43 17.91 -2.51
CA ARG A 264 12.51 19.23 -3.18
C ARG A 264 12.67 19.12 -4.70
N PHE A 265 13.35 18.08 -5.18
CA PHE A 265 13.53 17.82 -6.61
C PHE A 265 12.44 16.95 -7.23
N CYS A 266 11.56 16.34 -6.43
CA CYS A 266 10.48 15.46 -6.87
C CYS A 266 9.12 15.96 -6.36
N PRO A 267 8.47 16.91 -7.06
CA PRO A 267 7.15 17.40 -6.70
C PRO A 267 6.14 16.25 -6.63
N GLY A 268 5.46 16.10 -5.48
CA GLY A 268 4.50 15.02 -5.24
C GLY A 268 5.05 13.81 -4.48
N ALA A 269 6.34 13.80 -4.13
CA ALA A 269 6.86 12.86 -3.13
C ALA A 269 6.28 13.21 -1.74
N ALA A 270 5.76 12.20 -1.05
CA ALA A 270 5.20 12.34 0.28
C ALA A 270 6.27 12.74 1.30
N GLY A 271 5.84 13.45 2.33
CA GLY A 271 6.71 13.92 3.40
C GLY A 271 7.06 12.85 4.42
N PHE A 272 7.45 13.31 5.60
CA PHE A 272 7.79 12.44 6.71
C PHE A 272 6.55 12.07 7.52
N THR A 273 6.67 10.97 8.24
CA THR A 273 5.74 10.62 9.32
C THR A 273 5.89 11.61 10.47
N SER A 274 4.82 11.84 11.24
CA SER A 274 4.87 12.78 12.38
C SER A 274 5.86 12.31 13.45
N THR A 275 6.07 11.01 13.56
CA THR A 275 7.05 10.36 14.43
C THR A 275 8.47 10.71 14.01
N LEU A 276 8.77 10.66 12.71
CA LEU A 276 10.07 11.07 12.18
C LEU A 276 10.29 12.59 12.33
N GLU A 277 9.27 13.40 12.08
CA GLU A 277 9.38 14.87 12.26
C GLU A 277 9.69 15.23 13.71
N LYS A 278 8.99 14.61 14.67
CA LYS A 278 9.27 14.78 16.10
C LYS A 278 10.67 14.30 16.47
N PHE A 279 11.11 13.19 15.89
CA PHE A 279 12.45 12.65 16.14
C PHE A 279 13.55 13.60 15.68
N ILE A 280 13.42 14.20 14.50
CA ILE A 280 14.39 15.17 13.97
C ILE A 280 14.34 16.49 14.74
N GLY A 281 13.13 16.92 15.15
CA GLY A 281 12.91 18.20 15.82
C GLY A 281 13.18 18.22 17.33
N SER A 282 13.45 17.08 17.98
CA SER A 282 13.72 17.02 19.42
C SER A 282 15.07 16.36 19.71
N GLU A 283 15.93 17.04 20.47
CA GLU A 283 17.22 16.48 20.94
C GLU A 283 17.03 15.22 21.81
N SER A 284 15.85 15.07 22.40
CA SER A 284 15.48 13.97 23.32
C SER A 284 14.37 13.07 22.79
N GLY A 285 14.19 12.97 21.46
CA GLY A 285 13.22 12.03 20.88
C GLY A 285 13.59 10.60 21.28
N SER A 286 12.79 9.94 22.14
CA SER A 286 13.12 8.60 22.64
C SER A 286 13.17 7.59 21.48
N ILE A 287 14.35 6.98 21.28
CA ILE A 287 14.57 5.89 20.33
C ILE A 287 13.80 4.63 20.75
N ASP A 288 13.26 4.56 21.97
CA ASP A 288 12.53 3.39 22.46
C ASP A 288 11.33 3.04 21.55
N ALA A 289 10.77 4.03 20.84
CA ALA A 289 9.74 3.82 19.83
C ALA A 289 10.18 2.85 18.72
N LEU A 290 11.46 2.87 18.31
CA LEU A 290 12.03 1.98 17.28
C LEU A 290 12.02 0.50 17.71
N THR A 291 12.12 0.25 19.01
CA THR A 291 12.15 -1.14 19.54
C THR A 291 10.76 -1.75 19.71
N SER A 292 9.71 -0.92 19.69
CA SER A 292 8.32 -1.35 19.96
C SER A 292 7.76 -2.34 18.93
N GLY A 293 8.13 -2.20 17.66
CA GLY A 293 7.76 -3.15 16.60
C GLY A 293 8.53 -4.46 16.65
N GLY A 294 9.71 -4.45 17.26
CA GLY A 294 10.62 -5.60 17.37
C GLY A 294 11.35 -5.97 16.08
N LEU A 295 11.33 -5.10 15.07
CA LEU A 295 12.24 -5.13 13.92
C LEU A 295 13.66 -4.73 14.33
N ILE A 296 13.77 -3.73 15.21
CA ILE A 296 15.02 -3.28 15.81
C ILE A 296 15.00 -3.74 17.27
N LYS A 297 16.12 -4.33 17.70
CA LYS A 297 16.37 -4.65 19.10
C LYS A 297 17.51 -3.79 19.61
N ASN A 298 17.56 -3.63 20.93
CA ASN A 298 18.70 -3.05 21.58
C ASN A 298 19.29 -4.02 22.61
N THR A 299 20.56 -3.82 22.92
CA THR A 299 21.26 -4.47 24.02
C THR A 299 22.18 -3.45 24.67
N LYS A 300 22.46 -3.63 25.97
CA LYS A 300 23.48 -2.84 26.64
C LYS A 300 24.84 -3.50 26.46
N CYS A 301 25.79 -2.75 25.96
CA CYS A 301 27.20 -3.14 25.90
C CYS A 301 27.97 -2.14 26.76
N SER A 302 28.47 -2.60 27.91
CA SER A 302 29.09 -1.74 28.93
C SER A 302 28.16 -0.61 29.38
N SER A 303 28.49 0.65 29.08
CA SER A 303 27.70 1.85 29.44
C SER A 303 26.77 2.35 28.33
N GLU A 304 26.77 1.71 27.16
CA GLU A 304 26.08 2.21 25.97
C GLU A 304 25.01 1.25 25.46
N THR A 305 23.96 1.83 24.88
CA THR A 305 22.89 1.07 24.22
C THR A 305 23.22 0.92 22.74
N VAL A 306 23.28 -0.33 22.27
CA VAL A 306 23.54 -0.68 20.87
C VAL A 306 22.26 -1.23 20.25
N TYR A 307 21.87 -0.68 19.11
CA TYR A 307 20.70 -1.06 18.33
C TYR A 307 21.12 -1.93 17.15
N PHE A 308 20.34 -2.97 16.83
CA PHE A 308 20.64 -3.91 15.75
C PHE A 308 19.36 -4.53 15.19
N ILE A 309 19.46 -5.09 13.97
CA ILE A 309 18.43 -5.92 13.36
C ILE A 309 18.78 -7.38 13.65
N PRO A 310 17.90 -8.15 14.31
CA PRO A 310 18.16 -9.53 14.73
C PRO A 310 18.21 -10.53 13.58
#